data_AF-A0A6F7WAL6-F1
#
_entry.id   AF-A0A6F7WAL6-F1
#
_cell.length_a   1.000
_cell.length_b   1.000
_cell.length_c   1.000
_cell.angle_alpha   90.00
_cell.angle_beta   90.00
_cell.angle_gamma   90.00
#
_symmetry.space_group_name_H-M   'P 1'
#
loop_
_entity.id
_entity.type
_entity.pdbx_description
1 polymer ?
#
loop_
_entity_poly.entity_id
_entity_poly.type
_entity_poly.pdbx_seq_one_letter_code
_entity_poly.pdbx_strand_id
1 'polypeptide(L)'
;MSQTAAQLVAALRRGRRDATAEVTVLADRPDATVVRCGQVVAKAHPPGTDPAELAVRLGIAAHPRCAGILLPPVDDGMTALPDGRRVTLWPYGEPVAPDAPDAAPWVEAGKLLARL
;
A
#
# COMPACT_ATOMS: atom_id res chain seq x y z
N MET A 1 9.96 2.44 15.38
CA MET A 1 9.65 1.39 14.38
C MET A 1 9.15 0.17 15.13
N SER A 2 7.95 -0.30 14.79
CA SER A 2 7.27 -1.45 15.39
C SER A 2 7.87 -2.79 14.91
N GLN A 3 7.50 -3.87 15.59
CA GLN A 3 7.85 -5.24 15.16
C GLN A 3 7.28 -5.55 13.77
N THR A 4 6.04 -5.12 13.49
CA THR A 4 5.40 -5.27 12.18
C THR A 4 6.21 -4.57 11.08
N ALA A 5 6.67 -3.34 11.32
CA ALA A 5 7.51 -2.63 10.36
C ALA A 5 8.83 -3.36 10.09
N ALA A 6 9.49 -3.88 11.13
CA ALA A 6 10.71 -4.68 10.96
C ALA A 6 10.45 -5.97 10.15
N GLN A 7 9.36 -6.69 10.43
CA GLN A 7 8.98 -7.90 9.71
C GLN A 7 8.66 -7.60 8.23
N LEU A 8 7.95 -6.51 7.96
CA LEU A 8 7.59 -6.09 6.61
C LEU A 8 8.82 -5.70 5.78
N VAL A 9 9.74 -4.91 6.37
CA VAL A 9 11.04 -4.58 5.76
C VAL A 9 11.83 -5.84 5.45
N ALA A 10 11.89 -6.79 6.38
CA ALA A 10 12.62 -8.05 6.18
C ALA A 10 11.97 -8.92 5.09
N ALA A 11 10.64 -8.98 5.01
CA ALA A 11 9.93 -9.70 3.96
C ALA A 11 10.20 -9.09 2.57
N LEU A 12 10.14 -7.76 2.45
CA LEU A 12 10.45 -7.05 1.21
C LEU A 12 11.89 -7.29 0.73
N ARG A 13 12.86 -7.26 1.64
CA ARG A 13 14.27 -7.52 1.32
C ARG A 13 14.50 -8.97 0.85
N ARG A 14 13.76 -9.94 1.37
CA ARG A 14 13.86 -11.35 0.93
C ARG A 14 13.20 -11.59 -0.43
N GLY A 15 12.10 -10.88 -0.73
CA GLY A 15 11.33 -11.08 -1.97
C GLY A 15 11.89 -10.37 -3.20
N ARG A 16 12.73 -9.33 -3.03
CA ARG A 16 13.31 -8.57 -4.14
C ARG A 16 14.71 -9.08 -4.48
N ARG A 17 14.95 -9.33 -5.78
CA ARG A 17 16.28 -9.67 -6.31
C ARG A 17 17.23 -8.47 -6.39
N ASP A 18 16.69 -7.26 -6.36
CA ASP A 18 17.49 -6.03 -6.39
C ASP A 18 17.80 -5.57 -4.96
N ALA A 19 18.94 -6.04 -4.45
CA ALA A 19 19.38 -5.84 -3.06
C ALA A 19 19.73 -4.38 -2.72
N THR A 20 19.69 -3.46 -3.69
CA THR A 20 20.18 -2.08 -3.55
C THR A 20 19.08 -1.05 -3.32
N ALA A 21 17.81 -1.39 -3.55
CA ALA A 21 16.71 -0.45 -3.41
C ALA A 21 16.54 0.00 -1.95
N GLU A 22 16.54 1.32 -1.73
CA GLU A 22 16.29 1.89 -0.41
C GLU A 22 14.90 1.49 0.09
N VAL A 23 14.84 1.15 1.38
CA VAL A 23 13.60 0.79 2.07
C VAL A 23 13.25 1.87 3.08
N THR A 24 12.09 2.49 2.91
CA THR A 24 11.62 3.61 3.73
C THR A 24 10.29 3.25 4.38
N VAL A 25 10.18 3.43 5.69
CA VAL A 25 8.89 3.32 6.39
C VAL A 25 8.11 4.61 6.15
N LEU A 26 6.97 4.51 5.45
CA LEU A 26 6.11 5.66 5.16
C LEU A 26 5.09 5.91 6.26
N ALA A 27 4.58 4.83 6.88
CA ALA A 27 3.69 4.91 8.02
C ALA A 27 3.88 3.68 8.92
N ASP A 28 3.79 3.88 10.23
CA ASP A 28 3.90 2.81 11.22
C ASP A 28 2.91 3.06 12.34
N ARG A 29 1.67 2.62 12.13
CA ARG A 29 0.54 2.84 13.03
C ARG A 29 -0.15 1.50 13.36
N PRO A 30 -0.89 1.39 14.47
CA PRO A 30 -1.55 0.13 14.84
C PRO A 30 -2.51 -0.40 13.77
N ASP A 31 -3.21 0.51 13.08
CA ASP A 31 -4.17 0.23 12.02
C ASP A 31 -3.52 -0.11 10.68
N ALA A 32 -2.31 0.39 10.39
CA ALA A 32 -1.59 0.04 9.19
C ALA A 32 -0.10 0.38 9.27
N THR A 33 0.73 -0.51 8.73
CA THR A 33 2.14 -0.25 8.48
C THR A 33 2.41 -0.25 6.98
N VAL A 34 3.10 0.77 6.50
CA VAL A 34 3.33 1.03 5.07
C VAL A 34 4.82 1.24 4.85
N VAL A 35 5.42 0.43 3.99
CA VAL A 35 6.87 0.46 3.69
C VAL A 35 7.06 0.54 2.19
N ARG A 36 7.89 1.48 1.74
CA ARG A 36 8.31 1.63 0.35
C ARG A 36 9.61 0.86 0.10
N CYS A 37 9.71 0.22 -1.05
CA CYS A 37 10.94 -0.32 -1.63
C CYS A 37 10.97 0.01 -3.13
N GLY A 38 11.81 0.96 -3.54
CA GLY A 38 11.81 1.46 -4.93
C GLY A 38 10.45 2.04 -5.34
N GLN A 39 9.82 1.47 -6.37
CA GLN A 39 8.50 1.90 -6.91
C GLN A 39 7.31 1.08 -6.37
N VAL A 40 7.52 0.25 -5.34
CA VAL A 40 6.47 -0.56 -4.71
C VAL A 40 6.32 -0.18 -3.25
N VAL A 41 5.08 -0.17 -2.79
CA VAL A 41 4.70 -0.04 -1.39
C VAL A 41 4.10 -1.35 -0.92
N ALA A 42 4.62 -1.88 0.18
CA ALA A 42 3.94 -2.93 0.93
C ALA A 42 3.11 -2.32 2.05
N LYS A 43 1.85 -2.74 2.14
CA LYS A 43 0.92 -2.35 3.20
C LYS A 43 0.57 -3.58 4.02
N ALA A 44 0.96 -3.58 5.30
CA ALA A 44 0.44 -4.52 6.29
C ALA A 44 -0.88 -3.97 6.84
N HIS A 45 -1.94 -4.76 6.69
CA HIS A 45 -3.29 -4.46 7.15
C HIS A 45 -3.43 -4.63 8.68
N PRO A 46 -4.51 -4.11 9.31
CA PRO A 46 -4.77 -4.34 10.73
C PRO A 46 -4.75 -5.84 11.10
N PRO A 47 -4.39 -6.19 12.34
CA PRO A 47 -4.52 -7.56 12.82
C PRO A 47 -6.01 -7.96 12.79
N GLY A 48 -6.29 -9.23 12.45
CA GLY A 48 -7.66 -9.73 12.33
C GLY A 48 -8.38 -9.34 11.03
N THR A 49 -7.71 -8.69 10.06
CA THR A 49 -8.28 -8.46 8.74
C THR A 49 -8.68 -9.79 8.09
N ASP A 50 -9.96 -9.93 7.73
CA ASP A 50 -10.47 -11.10 7.02
C ASP A 50 -9.86 -11.19 5.61
N PRO A 51 -9.18 -12.30 5.25
CA PRO A 51 -8.55 -12.44 3.95
C PRO A 51 -9.54 -12.49 2.78
N ALA A 52 -10.73 -13.07 2.97
CA ALA A 52 -11.74 -13.16 1.92
C ALA A 52 -12.37 -11.78 1.65
N GLU A 53 -12.68 -11.03 2.70
CA GLU A 53 -13.15 -9.65 2.51
C GLU A 53 -12.07 -8.76 1.88
N LEU A 54 -10.81 -8.92 2.28
CA LEU A 54 -9.70 -8.18 1.69
C LEU A 54 -9.55 -8.53 0.20
N ALA A 55 -9.65 -9.81 -0.18
CA ALA A 55 -9.61 -10.24 -1.56
C ALA A 55 -10.70 -9.57 -2.41
N VAL A 56 -11.93 -9.44 -1.89
CA VAL A 56 -13.02 -8.73 -2.58
C VAL A 56 -12.64 -7.26 -2.83
N ARG A 57 -12.12 -6.57 -1.81
CA ARG A 57 -11.70 -5.16 -1.94
C ARG A 57 -10.56 -4.99 -2.95
N LEU A 58 -9.59 -5.90 -2.96
CA LEU A 58 -8.50 -5.92 -3.95
C LEU A 58 -9.04 -6.18 -5.36
N GLY A 59 -9.99 -7.10 -5.51
CA GLY A 59 -10.65 -7.37 -6.78
C GLY A 59 -11.41 -6.15 -7.33
N ILE A 60 -12.09 -5.40 -6.46
CA ILE A 60 -12.73 -4.13 -6.84
C ILE A 60 -11.69 -3.11 -7.29
N ALA A 61 -10.60 -2.93 -6.53
CA ALA A 61 -9.53 -2.00 -6.89
C ALA A 61 -8.84 -2.37 -8.21
N ALA A 62 -8.73 -3.66 -8.52
CA ALA A 62 -8.15 -4.18 -9.77
C ALA A 62 -9.14 -4.22 -10.96
N HIS A 63 -10.44 -4.01 -10.73
CA HIS A 63 -11.44 -4.20 -11.78
C HIS A 63 -11.27 -3.17 -12.91
N PRO A 64 -11.29 -3.56 -14.20
CA PRO A 64 -11.16 -2.63 -15.33
C PRO A 64 -12.12 -1.44 -15.35
N ARG A 65 -13.31 -1.57 -14.74
CA ARG A 65 -14.30 -0.48 -14.64
C ARG A 65 -13.90 0.59 -13.62
N CYS A 66 -12.99 0.26 -12.71
CA CYS A 66 -12.41 1.16 -11.73
C CYS A 66 -11.08 1.77 -12.20
N ALA A 67 -10.62 1.43 -13.41
CA ALA A 67 -9.37 1.97 -13.95
C ALA A 67 -9.42 3.50 -14.03
N GLY A 68 -8.39 4.15 -13.48
CA GLY A 68 -8.32 5.61 -13.38
C GLY A 68 -9.21 6.22 -12.27
N ILE A 69 -9.87 5.39 -11.47
CA ILE A 69 -10.64 5.79 -10.27
C ILE A 69 -9.96 5.21 -9.03
N LEU A 70 -9.75 3.90 -9.00
CA LEU A 70 -9.02 3.20 -7.95
C LEU A 70 -7.63 2.83 -8.46
N LEU A 71 -6.65 2.90 -7.57
CA LEU A 71 -5.32 2.37 -7.82
C LEU A 71 -5.39 0.83 -7.75
N PRO A 72 -5.02 0.08 -8.79
CA PRO A 72 -4.92 -1.37 -8.69
C PRO A 72 -3.70 -1.77 -7.84
N PRO A 73 -3.76 -2.89 -7.11
CA PRO A 73 -2.57 -3.47 -6.49
C PRO A 73 -1.58 -3.96 -7.58
N VAL A 74 -0.33 -4.17 -7.21
CA VAL A 74 0.72 -4.69 -8.13
C VAL A 74 0.37 -6.11 -8.61
N ASP A 75 -0.21 -6.91 -7.72
CA ASP A 75 -0.69 -8.26 -7.96
C ASP A 75 -1.90 -8.55 -7.06
N ASP A 76 -2.54 -9.71 -7.25
CA ASP A 76 -3.63 -10.22 -6.41
C ASP A 76 -3.12 -10.93 -5.14
N GLY A 77 -1.81 -10.89 -4.90
CA GLY A 77 -1.13 -11.61 -3.84
C GLY A 77 -1.38 -11.02 -2.45
N MET A 78 -1.58 -11.93 -1.49
CA MET A 78 -1.60 -11.61 -0.07
C MET A 78 -0.57 -12.46 0.67
N THR A 79 0.46 -11.82 1.20
CA THR A 79 1.46 -12.49 2.05
C THR A 79 1.07 -12.34 3.51
N ALA A 80 1.21 -13.41 4.30
CA ALA A 80 1.08 -13.32 5.75
C ALA A 80 2.43 -13.00 6.41
N LEU A 81 2.45 -12.04 7.33
CA LEU A 81 3.59 -11.82 8.23
C LEU A 81 3.55 -12.79 9.42
N PRO A 82 4.69 -13.00 10.13
CA PRO A 82 4.72 -13.83 11.33
C PRO A 82 3.77 -13.36 12.44
N ASP A 83 3.43 -12.07 12.50
CA ASP A 83 2.43 -11.53 13.43
C ASP A 83 0.97 -11.74 12.97
N GLY A 84 0.76 -12.47 11.86
CA GLY A 84 -0.54 -12.82 11.30
C GLY A 84 -1.14 -11.78 10.36
N ARG A 85 -0.58 -10.56 10.28
CA ARG A 85 -1.10 -9.51 9.40
C ARG A 85 -0.97 -9.89 7.93
N ARG A 86 -1.94 -9.45 7.12
CA ARG A 86 -1.91 -9.59 5.67
C ARG A 86 -1.17 -8.42 5.03
N VAL A 87 -0.38 -8.71 4.01
CA VAL A 87 0.41 -7.74 3.25
C VAL A 87 -0.04 -7.75 1.81
N THR A 88 -0.20 -6.55 1.25
CA THR A 88 -0.55 -6.31 -0.15
C THR A 88 0.45 -5.33 -0.76
N LEU A 89 0.68 -5.44 -2.07
CA LEU A 89 1.64 -4.61 -2.79
C LEU A 89 0.94 -3.59 -3.69
N TRP A 90 1.45 -2.36 -3.71
CA TRP A 90 0.86 -1.22 -4.41
C TRP A 90 1.93 -0.45 -5.17
N PRO A 91 1.60 0.15 -6.34
CA PRO A 91 2.48 1.12 -6.96
C PRO A 91 2.75 2.29 -6.00
N TYR A 92 3.99 2.77 -5.94
CA TYR A 92 4.31 3.98 -5.20
C TYR A 92 3.87 5.22 -6.00
N GLY A 93 3.07 6.08 -5.37
CA GLY A 93 2.75 7.42 -5.87
C GLY A 93 3.47 8.50 -5.08
N GLU A 94 3.38 9.75 -5.54
CA GLU A 94 3.91 10.90 -4.83
C GLU A 94 3.04 11.20 -3.58
N PRO A 95 3.59 11.13 -2.37
CA PRO A 95 2.84 11.44 -1.15
C PRO A 95 2.58 12.94 -1.03
N VAL A 96 1.40 13.31 -0.56
CA VAL A 96 1.13 14.68 -0.11
C VAL A 96 1.86 14.93 1.21
N ALA A 97 2.64 16.01 1.27
CA ALA A 97 3.35 16.40 2.48
C ALA A 97 2.35 16.82 3.58
N PRO A 98 2.41 16.24 4.80
CA PRO A 98 1.44 16.55 5.86
C PRO A 98 1.41 18.02 6.30
N ASP A 99 2.53 18.73 6.16
CA ASP A 99 2.72 20.15 6.49
C ASP A 99 2.39 21.11 5.34
N ALA A 100 2.10 20.59 4.14
CA ALA A 100 1.69 21.36 2.98
C ALA A 100 0.44 20.75 2.30
N PRO A 101 -0.71 20.66 3.00
CA PRO A 101 -1.93 20.07 2.45
C PRO A 101 -2.47 20.83 1.23
N ASP A 102 -2.19 22.13 1.12
CA ASP A 102 -2.59 22.95 -0.04
C ASP A 102 -1.82 22.58 -1.31
N ALA A 103 -0.69 21.89 -1.19
CA ALA A 103 0.07 21.36 -2.33
C ALA A 103 -0.53 20.05 -2.90
N ALA A 104 -1.56 19.48 -2.25
CA ALA A 104 -2.24 18.32 -2.81
C ALA A 104 -2.88 18.66 -4.17
N PRO A 105 -3.03 17.67 -5.07
CA PRO A 105 -3.58 17.88 -6.41
C PRO A 105 -5.12 18.00 -6.37
N TRP A 106 -5.62 19.04 -5.71
CA TRP A 106 -7.04 19.26 -5.45
C TRP A 106 -7.87 19.42 -6.72
N VAL A 107 -7.29 20.04 -7.75
CA VAL A 107 -7.96 20.22 -9.05
C VAL A 107 -8.17 18.87 -9.74
N GLU A 108 -7.17 18.00 -9.72
CA GLU A 108 -7.19 16.65 -10.29
C GLU A 108 -8.17 15.77 -9.52
N ALA A 109 -8.17 15.86 -8.19
CA ALA A 109 -9.15 15.19 -7.34
C ALA A 109 -10.58 15.63 -7.67
N GLY A 110 -10.81 16.93 -7.87
CA GLY A 110 -12.11 17.47 -8.29
C GLY A 110 -12.56 16.99 -9.66
N LYS A 111 -11.64 16.94 -10.64
CA LYS A 111 -11.91 16.36 -11.97
C LYS A 111 -12.25 14.88 -11.90
N LEU A 112 -11.59 14.11 -11.02
CA LEU A 112 -11.92 12.71 -10.78
C LEU A 112 -13.32 12.58 -10.19
N LEU A 113 -13.63 13.36 -9.15
CA LEU A 113 -14.94 13.32 -8.49
C LEU A 113 -16.08 13.67 -9.44
N ALA A 114 -15.90 14.66 -10.32
CA ALA A 114 -16.91 15.05 -11.30
C ALA A 114 -17.25 13.95 -12.34
N ARG A 115 -16.47 12.86 -12.39
CA ARG A 115 -16.70 11.71 -13.27
C ARG A 115 -17.42 10.54 -12.59
N LEU A 116 -17.65 10.61 -11.28
CA LEU A 116 -18.31 9.59 -10.46
C LEU A 116 -19.80 9.93 -10.26
#